data_AF-X1SAR3-F1
#
_entry.id   AF-X1SAR3-F1
#
_cell.length_a   1.000
_cell.length_b   1.000
_cell.length_c   1.000
_cell.angle_alpha   90.00
_cell.angle_beta   90.00
_cell.angle_gamma   90.00
#
_symmetry.space_group_name_H-M   'P 1'
#
loop_
_entity.id
_entity.type
_entity.pdbx_description
1 polymer ?
#
loop_
_entity_poly.entity_id
_entity_poly.type
_entity_poly.pdbx_seq_one_letter_code
_entity_poly.pdbx_strand_id
1 'polypeptide(L)'
;GLIDIKNIKNKNFWEIKKRFEGIKSKEIIRAKEILYKIFMILTRVIFIIGIIFAINVLFGVFEILTTGIVLFTPQFGTFFSFIFLANTIIYLKLKLKKKKWNPKKYYRTAIIGILVSGISMMPFFLTHSIVFNAEKKFVEMFGQDWREQIPVEVNSYFLQTPFSIPGYFLGLPPKSSIIEEQTLFYEGEGISLYFDAYMPLNRGKKLPGENSTIIRIHGGGWVSGDKGHMNMMQMNKYFAAQGYIVFDIQYGLFDGTKPFVDSNTPDYNLGDFSIDDMMRHLGIFTIYLAEHADEYGAKLDSVFVSGGSSGGHLASAMALAIASEKYTDIFSQNLTIKGLIPFYPANGQMVYFGIDGKEEFKNPESLIEEDSPPCLIFQGTHDILNYFSITNNFRNTYLAEGNDECVILWMLLGKRTSLICYFYLVFMIFAMLSLMSGNLSTSVTYSNEVIENFGAYLTTYFSYFGILIFGIFIGLIDIKNIKNKNFWEIKKRFEGIKSKEIIRAKEILYKIFMILTRVIFIIGIIFAINVLF
;
A
#
# COMPACT_ATOMS: atom_id res chain seq x y z
N GLY A 1 17.63 -35.80 6.54
CA GLY A 1 18.80 -36.66 6.79
C GLY A 1 18.49 -37.54 7.97
N LEU A 2 18.80 -38.84 7.87
CA LEU A 2 18.68 -39.89 8.89
C LEU A 2 17.26 -40.21 9.38
N ILE A 3 16.60 -41.23 8.80
CA ILE A 3 15.95 -42.36 9.51
C ILE A 3 15.92 -43.59 8.57
N ASP A 4 16.72 -44.59 8.96
CA ASP A 4 16.59 -46.05 8.92
C ASP A 4 16.22 -46.85 7.64
N ILE A 5 17.18 -47.66 7.17
CA ILE A 5 17.16 -48.56 6.00
C ILE A 5 17.08 -50.03 6.46
N LYS A 6 16.13 -50.42 7.32
CA LYS A 6 16.12 -51.80 7.85
C LYS A 6 14.91 -52.68 7.60
N ASN A 7 13.81 -52.21 7.00
CA ASN A 7 12.56 -52.98 7.13
C ASN A 7 11.68 -53.23 5.89
N ILE A 8 12.21 -53.38 4.68
CA ILE A 8 11.34 -53.79 3.54
C ILE A 8 11.95 -54.95 2.73
N LYS A 9 12.03 -56.11 3.39
CA LYS A 9 12.16 -57.44 2.78
C LYS A 9 10.78 -58.12 2.63
N ASN A 10 9.71 -57.36 2.41
CA ASN A 10 8.35 -57.90 2.38
C ASN A 10 7.94 -58.29 0.94
N LYS A 11 7.74 -59.60 0.69
CA LYS A 11 7.41 -60.18 -0.63
C LYS A 11 6.12 -59.61 -1.27
N ASN A 12 5.20 -59.07 -0.46
CA ASN A 12 3.96 -58.43 -0.96
C ASN A 12 4.21 -57.12 -1.72
N PHE A 13 5.39 -56.51 -1.58
CA PHE A 13 5.76 -55.27 -2.28
C PHE A 13 5.93 -55.46 -3.80
N TRP A 14 6.29 -56.67 -4.24
CA TRP A 14 6.47 -56.98 -5.67
C TRP A 14 5.17 -57.29 -6.41
N GLU A 15 4.09 -57.64 -5.72
CA GLU A 15 2.78 -57.90 -6.35
C GLU A 15 1.98 -56.63 -6.63
N ILE A 16 2.11 -55.59 -5.80
CA ILE A 16 1.46 -54.29 -6.04
C ILE A 16 2.12 -53.55 -7.21
N LYS A 17 3.45 -53.63 -7.35
CA LYS A 17 4.19 -53.05 -8.48
C LYS A 17 3.72 -53.62 -9.83
N LYS A 18 3.40 -54.92 -9.89
CA LYS A 18 2.84 -55.56 -11.09
C LYS A 18 1.40 -55.15 -11.41
N ARG A 19 0.59 -54.74 -10.42
CA ARG A 19 -0.79 -54.27 -10.66
C ARG A 19 -0.87 -52.87 -11.30
N PHE A 20 0.19 -52.07 -11.22
CA PHE A 20 0.22 -50.71 -11.77
C PHE A 20 1.19 -50.51 -12.95
N GLU A 21 1.94 -51.54 -13.34
CA GLU A 21 2.84 -51.51 -14.51
C GLU A 21 2.11 -51.41 -15.87
N GLY A 22 0.77 -51.40 -15.89
CA GLY A 22 -0.04 -51.34 -17.12
C GLY A 22 -0.80 -50.04 -17.37
N ILE A 23 -0.96 -49.14 -16.40
CA ILE A 23 -1.84 -47.96 -16.56
C ILE A 23 -1.03 -46.77 -17.09
N LYS A 24 -0.50 -46.90 -18.31
CA LYS A 24 -0.17 -45.75 -19.17
C LYS A 24 -1.42 -45.35 -19.93
N SER A 25 -2.45 -44.85 -19.25
CA SER A 25 -3.61 -44.34 -19.98
C SER A 25 -3.17 -43.12 -20.80
N LYS A 26 -3.53 -43.12 -22.08
CA LYS A 26 -3.23 -42.05 -23.05
C LYS A 26 -3.71 -40.68 -22.52
N GLU A 27 -4.72 -40.70 -21.65
CA GLU A 27 -5.34 -39.57 -20.97
C GLU A 27 -4.44 -38.95 -19.89
N ILE A 28 -3.78 -39.74 -19.04
CA ILE A 28 -2.82 -39.22 -18.05
C ILE A 28 -1.64 -38.54 -18.74
N ILE A 29 -1.17 -39.10 -19.85
CA ILE A 29 -0.10 -38.49 -20.66
C ILE A 29 -0.58 -37.17 -21.27
N ARG A 30 -1.80 -37.14 -21.83
CA ARG A 30 -2.42 -35.94 -22.41
C ARG A 30 -2.65 -34.85 -21.37
N ALA A 31 -3.13 -35.21 -20.17
CA ALA A 31 -3.34 -34.29 -19.05
C ALA A 31 -2.02 -33.67 -18.58
N LYS A 32 -0.96 -34.47 -18.41
CA LYS A 32 0.39 -33.97 -18.09
C LYS A 32 0.93 -33.00 -19.14
N GLU A 33 0.66 -33.24 -20.42
CA GLU A 33 1.07 -32.32 -21.49
C GLU A 33 0.27 -31.01 -21.49
N ILE A 34 -1.04 -31.07 -21.23
CA ILE A 34 -1.90 -29.88 -21.10
C ILE A 34 -1.46 -29.05 -19.90
N LEU A 35 -1.28 -29.68 -18.74
CA LEU A 35 -0.84 -29.02 -17.51
C LEU A 35 0.54 -28.36 -17.70
N TYR A 36 1.48 -29.06 -18.36
CA TYR A 36 2.78 -28.49 -18.72
C TYR A 36 2.64 -27.26 -19.62
N LYS A 37 1.76 -27.27 -20.63
CA LYS A 37 1.53 -26.11 -21.50
C LYS A 37 0.96 -24.93 -20.73
N ILE A 38 0.02 -25.16 -19.81
CA ILE A 38 -0.55 -24.13 -18.94
C ILE A 38 0.53 -23.51 -18.06
N PHE A 39 1.31 -24.32 -17.33
CA PHE A 39 2.42 -23.83 -16.50
C PHE A 39 3.46 -23.06 -17.33
N MET A 40 3.76 -23.52 -18.55
CA MET A 40 4.66 -22.82 -19.47
C MET A 40 4.12 -21.46 -19.93
N ILE A 41 2.81 -21.31 -20.11
CA ILE A 41 2.19 -20.03 -20.46
C ILE A 41 2.22 -19.11 -19.24
N LEU A 42 1.79 -19.61 -18.08
CA LEU A 42 1.75 -18.84 -16.84
C LEU A 42 3.14 -18.30 -16.46
N THR A 43 4.16 -19.16 -16.48
CA THR A 43 5.53 -18.76 -16.13
C THR A 43 6.11 -17.72 -17.09
N ARG A 44 5.72 -17.75 -18.38
CA ARG A 44 6.08 -16.71 -19.36
C ARG A 44 5.38 -15.39 -19.08
N VAL A 45 4.09 -15.44 -18.76
CA VAL A 45 3.31 -14.23 -18.42
C VAL A 45 3.91 -13.57 -17.19
N ILE A 46 4.18 -14.33 -16.12
CA ILE A 46 4.82 -13.81 -14.89
C ILE A 46 6.22 -13.24 -15.19
N PHE A 47 6.98 -13.88 -16.08
CA PHE A 47 8.31 -13.38 -16.47
C PHE A 47 8.22 -12.03 -17.22
N ILE A 48 7.25 -11.86 -18.12
CA ILE A 48 7.01 -10.58 -18.82
C ILE A 48 6.53 -9.51 -17.83
N ILE A 49 5.61 -9.86 -16.93
CA ILE A 49 5.15 -8.98 -15.85
C ILE A 49 6.35 -8.52 -15.02
N GLY A 50 7.27 -9.43 -14.67
CA GLY A 50 8.48 -9.07 -13.92
C GLY A 50 9.39 -8.08 -14.65
N ILE A 51 9.54 -8.20 -15.98
CA ILE A 51 10.28 -7.21 -16.77
C ILE A 51 9.61 -5.84 -16.71
N ILE A 52 8.28 -5.79 -16.93
CA ILE A 52 7.51 -4.55 -16.83
C ILE A 52 7.66 -3.95 -15.43
N PHE A 53 7.56 -4.79 -14.39
CA PHE A 53 7.71 -4.39 -12.99
C PHE A 53 9.09 -3.77 -12.73
N ALA A 54 10.17 -4.43 -13.17
CA ALA A 54 11.54 -3.93 -13.01
C ALA A 54 11.75 -2.58 -13.72
N ILE A 55 11.24 -2.41 -14.94
CA ILE A 55 11.27 -1.13 -15.67
C ILE A 55 10.55 -0.05 -14.85
N ASN A 56 9.38 -0.36 -14.29
CA ASN A 56 8.62 0.57 -13.46
C ASN A 56 9.36 0.97 -12.18
N VAL A 57 10.10 0.05 -11.54
CA VAL A 57 10.93 0.37 -10.37
C VAL A 57 12.04 1.36 -10.73
N LEU A 58 12.69 1.17 -11.88
CA LEU A 58 13.83 1.99 -12.29
C LEU A 58 13.43 3.37 -12.84
N PHE A 59 12.38 3.44 -13.64
CA PHE A 59 12.10 4.62 -14.47
C PHE A 59 10.81 5.35 -14.10
N GLY A 60 9.98 4.80 -13.22
CA GLY A 60 8.64 5.35 -12.99
C GLY A 60 7.67 5.03 -14.15
N VAL A 61 6.62 5.81 -14.28
CA VAL A 61 5.47 5.56 -15.18
C VAL A 61 5.78 5.94 -16.63
N PHE A 62 5.26 5.14 -17.58
CA PHE A 62 5.19 5.52 -19.01
C PHE A 62 3.77 5.86 -19.51
N GLU A 63 2.67 5.47 -18.82
CA GLU A 63 1.29 5.76 -19.26
C GLU A 63 0.20 5.55 -18.17
N ILE A 64 -0.95 6.23 -18.31
CA ILE A 64 -2.15 6.17 -17.41
C ILE A 64 -2.66 4.73 -17.18
N LEU A 65 -2.53 3.83 -18.16
CA LEU A 65 -2.96 2.43 -18.06
C LEU A 65 -2.13 1.60 -17.04
N THR A 66 -0.98 2.11 -16.62
CA THR A 66 -0.08 1.46 -15.65
C THR A 66 -0.17 2.04 -14.23
N THR A 67 -0.88 3.16 -14.04
CA THR A 67 -0.93 3.89 -12.75
C THR A 67 -1.40 3.01 -11.60
N GLY A 68 -2.37 2.12 -11.83
CA GLY A 68 -2.81 1.14 -10.82
C GLY A 68 -1.69 0.19 -10.39
N ILE A 69 -0.98 -0.44 -11.34
CA ILE A 69 0.12 -1.38 -11.04
C ILE A 69 1.29 -0.66 -10.34
N VAL A 70 1.55 0.58 -10.74
CA VAL A 70 2.66 1.41 -10.27
C VAL A 70 2.54 1.79 -8.80
N LEU A 71 1.32 2.07 -8.32
CA LEU A 71 1.06 2.43 -6.92
C LEU A 71 1.41 1.28 -5.95
N PHE A 72 1.54 0.04 -6.46
CA PHE A 72 1.91 -1.14 -5.69
C PHE A 72 3.35 -1.62 -5.91
N THR A 73 4.04 -1.10 -6.92
CA THR A 73 5.32 -1.69 -7.39
C THR A 73 6.47 -1.53 -6.38
N PRO A 74 6.75 -0.35 -5.79
CA PRO A 74 7.89 -0.23 -4.86
C PRO A 74 7.64 -0.91 -3.51
N GLN A 75 6.39 -0.88 -3.02
CA GLN A 75 6.05 -1.39 -1.69
C GLN A 75 6.20 -2.92 -1.62
N PHE A 76 5.95 -3.61 -2.73
CA PHE A 76 6.07 -5.06 -2.84
C PHE A 76 7.29 -5.51 -3.65
N GLY A 77 8.18 -4.61 -4.04
CA GLY A 77 9.34 -4.97 -4.87
C GLY A 77 10.13 -6.13 -4.27
N THR A 78 10.36 -6.09 -2.96
CA THR A 78 11.00 -7.15 -2.18
C THR A 78 10.24 -8.47 -2.26
N PHE A 79 8.91 -8.47 -2.12
CA PHE A 79 8.09 -9.68 -2.21
C PHE A 79 8.09 -10.26 -3.63
N PHE A 80 7.87 -9.40 -4.64
CA PHE A 80 7.87 -9.79 -6.04
C PHE A 80 9.24 -10.26 -6.53
N SER A 81 10.35 -9.77 -5.94
CA SER A 81 11.69 -10.26 -6.25
C SER A 81 11.81 -11.77 -6.06
N PHE A 82 11.27 -12.33 -4.96
CA PHE A 82 11.29 -13.75 -4.69
C PHE A 82 10.41 -14.53 -5.68
N ILE A 83 9.23 -13.98 -6.00
CA ILE A 83 8.30 -14.55 -6.97
C ILE A 83 8.96 -14.62 -8.36
N PHE A 84 9.58 -13.54 -8.82
CA PHE A 84 10.22 -13.49 -10.13
C PHE A 84 11.46 -14.39 -10.21
N LEU A 85 12.24 -14.50 -9.13
CA LEU A 85 13.37 -15.40 -9.07
C LEU A 85 12.92 -16.87 -9.13
N ALA A 86 11.95 -17.25 -8.29
CA ALA A 86 11.38 -18.60 -8.28
C ALA A 86 10.76 -18.95 -9.64
N ASN A 87 9.98 -18.03 -10.21
CA ASN A 87 9.37 -18.20 -11.53
C ASN A 87 10.43 -18.38 -12.63
N THR A 88 11.54 -17.64 -12.56
CA THR A 88 12.67 -17.79 -13.49
C THR A 88 13.27 -19.19 -13.39
N ILE A 89 13.53 -19.70 -12.18
CA ILE A 89 14.08 -21.05 -11.98
C ILE A 89 13.12 -22.11 -12.54
N ILE A 90 11.81 -21.98 -12.26
CA ILE A 90 10.77 -22.89 -12.78
C ILE A 90 10.74 -22.85 -14.32
N TYR A 91 10.74 -21.66 -14.91
CA TYR A 91 10.71 -21.47 -16.36
C TYR A 91 11.93 -22.10 -17.06
N LEU A 92 13.12 -21.94 -16.46
CA LEU A 92 14.36 -22.57 -16.92
C LEU A 92 14.27 -24.09 -16.85
N LYS A 93 13.82 -24.66 -15.72
CA LYS A 93 13.66 -26.11 -15.51
C LYS A 93 12.66 -26.76 -16.47
N LEU A 94 11.50 -26.14 -16.70
CA LEU A 94 10.47 -26.69 -17.58
C LEU A 94 10.98 -26.86 -19.02
N LYS A 95 11.70 -25.87 -19.56
CA LYS A 95 12.26 -25.96 -20.91
C LYS A 95 13.48 -26.89 -21.01
N LEU A 96 14.25 -27.10 -19.95
CA LEU A 96 15.34 -28.10 -19.90
C LEU A 96 14.76 -29.51 -20.10
N LYS A 97 13.62 -29.82 -19.46
CA LYS A 97 12.95 -31.13 -19.55
C LYS A 97 12.56 -31.54 -20.98
N LYS A 98 12.22 -30.59 -21.85
CA LYS A 98 11.91 -30.85 -23.28
C LYS A 98 13.13 -30.68 -24.21
N LYS A 99 14.36 -30.52 -23.67
CA LYS A 99 15.59 -30.23 -24.43
C LYS A 99 15.45 -29.03 -25.40
N LYS A 100 14.61 -28.05 -25.06
CA LYS A 100 14.27 -26.91 -25.94
C LYS A 100 15.22 -25.71 -25.79
N TRP A 101 16.24 -25.80 -24.95
CA TRP A 101 17.20 -24.73 -24.74
C TRP A 101 18.41 -24.85 -25.66
N ASN A 102 18.77 -23.73 -26.29
CA ASN A 102 20.15 -23.46 -26.68
C ASN A 102 20.86 -22.81 -25.47
N PRO A 103 22.12 -23.16 -25.14
CA PRO A 103 22.88 -22.56 -24.04
C PRO A 103 22.80 -21.03 -23.98
N LYS A 104 22.93 -20.33 -25.12
CA LYS A 104 22.83 -18.87 -25.18
C LYS A 104 21.46 -18.36 -24.71
N LYS A 105 20.36 -19.03 -25.10
CA LYS A 105 19.00 -18.65 -24.70
C LYS A 105 18.78 -18.92 -23.21
N TYR A 106 19.34 -20.01 -22.68
CA TYR A 106 19.25 -20.36 -21.27
C TYR A 106 19.90 -19.29 -20.40
N TYR A 107 21.18 -18.99 -20.65
CA TYR A 107 21.91 -17.98 -19.89
C TYR A 107 21.29 -16.60 -20.00
N ARG A 108 20.84 -16.19 -21.21
CA ARG A 108 20.13 -14.91 -21.38
C ARG A 108 18.87 -14.82 -20.52
N THR A 109 18.04 -15.86 -20.50
CA THR A 109 16.83 -15.87 -19.67
C THR A 109 17.16 -15.88 -18.18
N ALA A 110 18.19 -16.64 -17.76
CA ALA A 110 18.66 -16.64 -16.37
C ALA A 110 19.14 -15.25 -15.93
N ILE A 111 19.99 -14.61 -16.74
CA ILE A 111 20.52 -13.26 -16.46
C ILE A 111 19.37 -12.25 -16.37
N ILE A 112 18.43 -12.24 -17.32
CA ILE A 112 17.28 -11.33 -17.28
C ILE A 112 16.44 -11.56 -16.01
N GLY A 113 16.16 -12.81 -15.65
CA GLY A 113 15.37 -13.12 -14.45
C GLY A 113 16.07 -12.73 -13.14
N ILE A 114 17.39 -12.91 -13.06
CA ILE A 114 18.20 -12.44 -11.93
C ILE A 114 18.17 -10.91 -11.86
N LEU A 115 18.37 -10.21 -12.98
CA LEU A 115 18.32 -8.75 -13.04
C LEU A 115 16.96 -8.22 -12.62
N VAL A 116 15.87 -8.78 -13.15
CA VAL A 116 14.50 -8.42 -12.77
C VAL A 116 14.29 -8.57 -11.26
N SER A 117 14.75 -9.68 -10.69
CA SER A 117 14.59 -9.93 -9.25
C SER A 117 15.44 -8.95 -8.44
N GLY A 118 16.69 -8.69 -8.85
CA GLY A 118 17.59 -7.75 -8.21
C GLY A 118 17.08 -6.31 -8.23
N ILE A 119 16.59 -5.84 -9.38
CA ILE A 119 15.93 -4.53 -9.52
C ILE A 119 14.71 -4.45 -8.60
N SER A 120 13.89 -5.51 -8.56
CA SER A 120 12.71 -5.52 -7.69
C SER A 120 13.10 -5.43 -6.20
N MET A 121 14.26 -5.98 -5.80
CA MET A 121 14.80 -5.89 -4.44
C MET A 121 15.46 -4.53 -4.12
N MET A 122 15.65 -3.67 -5.11
CA MET A 122 16.39 -2.40 -4.95
C MET A 122 15.82 -1.49 -3.85
N PRO A 123 14.49 -1.29 -3.70
CA PRO A 123 13.94 -0.47 -2.61
C PRO A 123 14.38 -0.93 -1.22
N PHE A 124 14.52 -2.24 -1.01
CA PHE A 124 15.00 -2.80 0.26
C PHE A 124 16.47 -2.47 0.51
N PHE A 125 17.34 -2.65 -0.49
CA PHE A 125 18.75 -2.31 -0.34
C PHE A 125 18.99 -0.81 -0.18
N LEU A 126 18.14 0.02 -0.79
CA LEU A 126 18.21 1.48 -0.66
C LEU A 126 17.73 1.99 0.70
N THR A 127 17.11 1.15 1.52
CA THR A 127 16.69 1.55 2.87
C THR A 127 17.88 2.02 3.71
N HIS A 128 19.05 1.40 3.56
CA HIS A 128 20.27 1.88 4.23
C HIS A 128 20.64 3.31 3.81
N SER A 129 20.60 3.60 2.51
CA SER A 129 20.88 4.94 1.97
C SER A 129 19.84 5.98 2.42
N ILE A 130 18.57 5.58 2.54
CA ILE A 130 17.50 6.44 3.05
C ILE A 130 17.75 6.78 4.53
N VAL A 131 18.10 5.79 5.35
CA VAL A 131 18.44 5.99 6.76
C VAL A 131 19.66 6.90 6.91
N PHE A 132 20.70 6.69 6.10
CA PHE A 132 21.89 7.53 6.11
C PHE A 132 21.57 8.99 5.71
N ASN A 133 20.72 9.20 4.70
CA ASN A 133 20.28 10.53 4.30
C ASN A 133 19.46 11.22 5.40
N ALA A 134 18.56 10.47 6.05
CA ALA A 134 17.81 10.97 7.19
C ALA A 134 18.75 11.39 8.33
N GLU A 135 19.73 10.54 8.68
CA GLU A 135 20.73 10.88 9.70
C GLU A 135 21.49 12.16 9.36
N LYS A 136 21.94 12.27 8.10
CA LYS A 136 22.64 13.47 7.62
C LYS A 136 21.77 14.71 7.75
N LYS A 137 20.49 14.63 7.41
CA LYS A 137 19.54 15.75 7.52
C LYS A 137 19.29 16.15 8.97
N PHE A 138 19.19 15.20 9.89
CA PHE A 138 19.09 15.49 11.32
C PHE A 138 20.35 16.19 11.84
N VAL A 139 21.53 15.71 11.44
CA VAL A 139 22.81 16.33 11.81
C VAL A 139 22.95 17.76 11.25
N GLU A 140 22.51 17.99 10.01
CA GLU A 140 22.51 19.32 9.39
C GLU A 140 21.63 20.33 10.17
N MET A 141 20.54 19.86 10.79
CA MET A 141 19.54 20.72 11.45
C MET A 141 19.76 20.88 12.96
N PHE A 142 20.10 19.80 13.65
CA PHE A 142 20.16 19.74 15.11
C PHE A 142 21.60 19.61 15.65
N GLY A 143 22.61 19.56 14.77
CA GLY A 143 24.01 19.38 15.13
C GLY A 143 24.45 17.91 15.20
N GLN A 144 25.76 17.69 15.34
CA GLN A 144 26.36 16.34 15.38
C GLN A 144 25.92 15.53 16.61
N ASP A 145 25.62 16.22 17.70
CA ASP A 145 25.25 15.71 19.02
C ASP A 145 23.73 15.60 19.22
N TRP A 146 22.92 15.76 18.17
CA TRP A 146 21.44 15.77 18.27
C TRP A 146 20.85 14.54 19.01
N ARG A 147 21.49 13.38 18.89
CA ARG A 147 21.07 12.16 19.60
C ARG A 147 21.37 12.21 21.10
N GLU A 148 22.44 12.89 21.48
CA GLU A 148 22.85 13.06 22.88
C GLU A 148 21.93 14.07 23.60
N GLN A 149 21.30 14.95 22.83
CA GLN A 149 20.29 15.90 23.33
C GLN A 149 18.93 15.22 23.64
N ILE A 150 18.70 13.99 23.17
CA ILE A 150 17.47 13.23 23.48
C ILE A 150 17.62 12.61 24.88
N PRO A 151 16.72 12.92 25.83
CA PRO A 151 16.78 12.32 27.16
C PRO A 151 16.79 10.79 27.11
N VAL A 152 17.61 10.15 27.95
CA VAL A 152 17.78 8.69 27.97
C VAL A 152 16.44 7.99 28.24
N GLU A 153 15.61 8.58 29.07
CA GLU A 153 14.27 8.11 29.40
C GLU A 153 13.38 8.07 28.15
N VAL A 154 13.47 9.09 27.29
CA VAL A 154 12.72 9.21 26.03
C VAL A 154 13.20 8.18 25.00
N ASN A 155 14.51 8.00 24.88
CA ASN A 155 15.10 7.10 23.89
C ASN A 155 14.62 5.64 24.05
N SER A 156 14.29 5.22 25.27
CA SER A 156 13.73 3.89 25.55
C SER A 156 12.38 3.62 24.87
N TYR A 157 11.63 4.67 24.55
CA TYR A 157 10.32 4.55 23.89
C TYR A 157 10.41 4.48 22.37
N PHE A 158 11.52 4.92 21.78
CA PHE A 158 11.72 4.93 20.33
C PHE A 158 12.01 3.53 19.78
N LEU A 159 11.75 3.38 18.47
CA LEU A 159 12.23 2.21 17.72
C LEU A 159 13.76 2.18 17.78
N GLN A 160 14.30 1.08 18.29
CA GLN A 160 15.74 0.89 18.47
C GLN A 160 16.50 0.77 17.13
N THR A 161 15.79 0.45 16.06
CA THR A 161 16.33 0.37 14.70
C THR A 161 15.48 1.21 13.76
N PRO A 162 16.08 2.08 12.91
CA PRO A 162 15.34 2.85 11.90
C PRO A 162 14.57 1.98 10.90
N PHE A 163 15.00 0.74 10.70
CA PHE A 163 14.31 -0.24 9.87
C PHE A 163 14.38 -1.64 10.50
N SER A 164 13.23 -2.32 10.50
CA SER A 164 13.10 -3.70 10.99
C SER A 164 12.67 -4.61 9.85
N ILE A 165 13.51 -5.59 9.49
CA ILE A 165 13.15 -6.59 8.48
C ILE A 165 11.89 -7.37 8.91
N PRO A 166 11.80 -7.91 10.15
CA PRO A 166 10.55 -8.52 10.62
C PRO A 166 9.37 -7.54 10.56
N GLY A 167 9.57 -6.28 10.96
CA GLY A 167 8.53 -5.25 10.92
C GLY A 167 8.05 -4.93 9.50
N TYR A 168 8.93 -4.97 8.51
CA TYR A 168 8.59 -4.78 7.10
C TYR A 168 7.69 -5.91 6.57
N PHE A 169 7.93 -7.16 6.99
CA PHE A 169 7.17 -8.32 6.51
C PHE A 169 5.92 -8.64 7.35
N LEU A 170 5.97 -8.39 8.66
CA LEU A 170 4.96 -8.80 9.63
C LEU A 170 4.17 -7.62 10.22
N GLY A 171 4.56 -6.39 9.88
CA GLY A 171 4.09 -5.19 10.56
C GLY A 171 4.81 -4.96 11.90
N LEU A 172 4.69 -3.74 12.43
CA LEU A 172 5.10 -3.46 13.79
C LEU A 172 4.05 -4.00 14.77
N PRO A 173 4.47 -4.61 15.89
CA PRO A 173 3.52 -5.07 16.89
C PRO A 173 2.71 -3.87 17.40
N PRO A 174 1.37 -4.02 17.53
CA PRO A 174 0.53 -2.92 17.98
C PRO A 174 0.94 -2.53 19.41
N LYS A 175 1.13 -1.23 19.62
CA LYS A 175 1.30 -0.67 20.96
C LYS A 175 -0.07 -0.43 21.58
N SER A 176 -0.19 -0.62 22.89
CA SER A 176 -1.44 -0.40 23.61
C SER A 176 -1.75 1.10 23.68
N SER A 177 -2.97 1.47 23.28
CA SER A 177 -3.51 2.82 23.36
C SER A 177 -5.01 2.75 23.68
N ILE A 178 -5.56 3.82 24.22
CA ILE A 178 -7.01 4.02 24.30
C ILE A 178 -7.46 4.57 22.95
N ILE A 179 -8.58 4.09 22.44
CA ILE A 179 -9.12 4.53 21.15
C ILE A 179 -10.61 4.80 21.35
N GLU A 180 -11.01 6.03 21.06
CA GLU A 180 -12.42 6.42 20.95
C GLU A 180 -12.71 6.62 19.47
N GLU A 181 -13.63 5.81 18.92
CA GLU A 181 -13.92 5.79 17.49
C GLU A 181 -15.29 6.42 17.21
N GLN A 182 -15.42 7.01 16.02
CA GLN A 182 -16.68 7.53 15.49
C GLN A 182 -17.31 8.65 16.35
N THR A 183 -16.48 9.56 16.87
CA THR A 183 -16.99 10.76 17.56
C THR A 183 -17.44 11.78 16.52
N LEU A 184 -18.73 12.12 16.53
CA LEU A 184 -19.33 13.11 15.63
C LEU A 184 -18.85 14.52 16.03
N PHE A 185 -18.35 15.30 15.08
CA PHE A 185 -17.99 16.70 15.31
C PHE A 185 -18.72 17.68 14.36
N TYR A 186 -19.30 17.18 13.27
CA TYR A 186 -20.06 18.00 12.34
C TYR A 186 -21.20 17.21 11.70
N GLU A 187 -22.38 17.81 11.66
CA GLU A 187 -23.53 17.32 10.89
C GLU A 187 -24.17 18.52 10.19
N GLY A 188 -24.17 18.50 8.87
CA GLY A 188 -24.59 19.63 8.05
C GLY A 188 -24.37 19.35 6.57
N GLU A 189 -25.04 20.10 5.69
CA GLU A 189 -24.81 20.03 4.23
C GLU A 189 -25.04 18.63 3.62
N GLY A 190 -25.86 17.80 4.29
CA GLY A 190 -26.11 16.43 3.87
C GLY A 190 -24.99 15.43 4.19
N ILE A 191 -23.99 15.84 4.96
CA ILE A 191 -22.89 14.98 5.43
C ILE A 191 -22.81 14.92 6.95
N SER A 192 -22.12 13.90 7.44
CA SER A 192 -21.76 13.74 8.86
C SER A 192 -20.27 13.43 8.94
N LEU A 193 -19.51 14.22 9.70
CA LEU A 193 -18.08 14.03 9.84
C LEU A 193 -17.72 13.63 11.27
N TYR A 194 -16.85 12.62 11.33
CA TYR A 194 -16.43 11.97 12.55
C TYR A 194 -14.90 12.00 12.67
N PHE A 195 -14.42 11.78 13.88
CA PHE A 195 -13.01 11.51 14.15
C PHE A 195 -12.82 10.28 15.02
N ASP A 196 -11.59 9.77 15.02
CA ASP A 196 -11.10 8.79 15.99
C ASP A 196 -10.00 9.43 16.84
N ALA A 197 -10.13 9.36 18.17
CA ALA A 197 -9.11 9.83 19.11
C ALA A 197 -8.27 8.65 19.61
N TYR A 198 -6.96 8.73 19.42
CA TYR A 198 -5.99 7.78 19.94
C TYR A 198 -5.22 8.43 21.09
N MET A 199 -5.30 7.82 22.27
CA MET A 199 -4.78 8.40 23.51
C MET A 199 -3.81 7.44 24.21
N PRO A 200 -2.81 7.96 24.94
CA PRO A 200 -1.92 7.15 25.75
C PRO A 200 -2.68 6.48 26.89
N LEU A 201 -2.20 5.30 27.29
CA LEU A 201 -2.57 4.73 28.57
C LEU A 201 -2.15 5.66 29.71
N ASN A 202 -2.89 5.65 30.82
CA ASN A 202 -2.57 6.43 32.03
C ASN A 202 -2.39 7.94 31.80
N ARG A 203 -3.10 8.51 30.81
CA ARG A 203 -3.07 9.95 30.47
C ARG A 203 -1.67 10.51 30.17
N GLY A 204 -0.79 9.68 29.59
CA GLY A 204 0.50 10.12 29.05
C GLY A 204 1.54 10.57 30.08
N LYS A 205 1.32 10.33 31.39
CA LYS A 205 2.28 10.70 32.43
C LYS A 205 3.66 10.08 32.16
N LYS A 206 4.68 10.93 32.08
CA LYS A 206 6.09 10.57 31.82
C LYS A 206 6.36 9.96 30.43
N LEU A 207 5.43 10.12 29.49
CA LEU A 207 5.67 9.73 28.10
C LEU A 207 6.21 10.92 27.30
N PRO A 208 7.07 10.69 26.29
CA PRO A 208 7.75 11.75 25.54
C PRO A 208 6.84 12.82 24.93
N GLY A 209 5.65 12.43 24.49
CA GLY A 209 4.70 13.32 23.83
C GLY A 209 3.99 14.28 24.77
N GLU A 210 4.05 14.07 26.10
CA GLU A 210 3.48 14.97 27.12
C GLU A 210 2.06 15.50 26.84
N ASN A 211 1.22 14.68 26.20
CA ASN A 211 -0.12 15.01 25.70
C ASN A 211 -0.19 16.13 24.65
N SER A 212 0.92 16.44 23.97
CA SER A 212 0.91 17.21 22.74
C SER A 212 -0.06 16.60 21.73
N THR A 213 -0.76 17.47 21.01
CA THR A 213 -1.84 17.08 20.11
C THR A 213 -1.32 16.85 18.70
N ILE A 214 -1.80 15.81 18.02
CA ILE A 214 -1.54 15.57 16.59
C ILE A 214 -2.87 15.48 15.86
N ILE A 215 -3.12 16.39 14.92
CA ILE A 215 -4.27 16.32 14.01
C ILE A 215 -3.83 15.62 12.71
N ARG A 216 -4.48 14.51 12.38
CA ARG A 216 -4.17 13.64 11.24
C ARG A 216 -5.27 13.72 10.19
N ILE A 217 -4.90 14.13 8.98
CA ILE A 217 -5.82 14.31 7.86
C ILE A 217 -5.52 13.27 6.77
N HIS A 218 -6.54 12.49 6.42
CA HIS A 218 -6.37 11.38 5.48
C HIS A 218 -6.18 11.86 4.04
N GLY A 219 -5.43 11.06 3.27
CA GLY A 219 -5.30 11.25 1.84
C GLY A 219 -6.45 10.64 1.06
N GLY A 220 -6.45 10.87 -0.26
CA GLY A 220 -7.37 10.24 -1.21
C GLY A 220 -7.77 11.13 -2.38
N GLY A 221 -6.96 12.17 -2.68
CA GLY A 221 -7.20 13.03 -3.83
C GLY A 221 -8.47 13.86 -3.69
N TRP A 222 -8.85 14.22 -2.46
CA TRP A 222 -10.04 15.02 -2.12
C TRP A 222 -11.40 14.40 -2.49
N VAL A 223 -11.41 13.24 -3.15
CA VAL A 223 -12.61 12.55 -3.65
C VAL A 223 -12.84 11.17 -3.02
N SER A 224 -11.90 10.75 -2.16
CA SER A 224 -11.92 9.45 -1.48
C SER A 224 -11.10 9.52 -0.19
N GLY A 225 -11.23 8.52 0.66
CA GLY A 225 -10.48 8.39 1.91
C GLY A 225 -11.38 8.28 3.14
N ASP A 226 -10.78 7.82 4.23
CA ASP A 226 -11.41 7.78 5.56
C ASP A 226 -10.33 7.82 6.65
N LYS A 227 -10.76 8.08 7.89
CA LYS A 227 -9.94 7.91 9.10
C LYS A 227 -9.64 6.44 9.40
N GLY A 228 -8.80 6.19 10.39
CA GLY A 228 -8.43 4.87 10.84
C GLY A 228 -7.54 4.17 9.82
N HIS A 229 -8.07 3.14 9.16
CA HIS A 229 -7.28 2.34 8.24
C HIS A 229 -6.65 3.23 7.17
N MET A 230 -7.44 3.97 6.39
CA MET A 230 -6.93 4.74 5.24
C MET A 230 -5.99 5.90 5.62
N ASN A 231 -5.85 6.22 6.91
CA ASN A 231 -4.91 7.23 7.43
C ASN A 231 -3.78 6.68 8.31
N MET A 232 -3.35 5.45 8.07
CA MET A 232 -2.22 4.82 8.77
C MET A 232 -2.47 4.65 10.28
N MET A 233 -3.62 4.12 10.69
CA MET A 233 -3.97 3.85 12.10
C MET A 233 -2.83 3.28 12.97
N GLN A 234 -1.97 2.41 12.44
CA GLN A 234 -0.85 1.85 13.22
C GLN A 234 0.17 2.92 13.64
N MET A 235 0.37 3.94 12.82
CA MET A 235 1.20 5.10 13.16
C MET A 235 0.51 5.96 14.23
N ASN A 236 -0.81 6.16 14.14
CA ASN A 236 -1.57 6.88 15.16
C ASN A 236 -1.48 6.18 16.53
N LYS A 237 -1.61 4.83 16.55
CA LYS A 237 -1.39 4.01 17.75
C LYS A 237 0.02 4.13 18.31
N TYR A 238 1.03 4.18 17.42
CA TYR A 238 2.41 4.37 17.83
C TYR A 238 2.59 5.73 18.52
N PHE A 239 2.12 6.82 17.91
CA PHE A 239 2.18 8.15 18.52
C PHE A 239 1.42 8.21 19.85
N ALA A 240 0.21 7.65 19.92
CA ALA A 240 -0.52 7.57 21.18
C ALA A 240 0.29 6.85 22.28
N ALA A 241 0.96 5.74 21.94
CA ALA A 241 1.83 5.04 22.88
C ALA A 241 3.11 5.81 23.27
N GLN A 242 3.47 6.86 22.53
CA GLN A 242 4.54 7.80 22.90
C GLN A 242 4.02 8.98 23.74
N GLY A 243 2.73 9.06 24.06
CA GLY A 243 2.17 10.14 24.88
C GLY A 243 1.52 11.28 24.10
N TYR A 244 1.32 11.15 22.79
CA TYR A 244 0.58 12.15 22.01
C TYR A 244 -0.93 11.88 22.05
N ILE A 245 -1.75 12.93 21.99
CA ILE A 245 -3.19 12.80 21.73
C ILE A 245 -3.40 12.96 20.22
N VAL A 246 -3.81 11.89 19.54
CA VAL A 246 -3.92 11.90 18.07
C VAL A 246 -5.38 11.91 17.66
N PHE A 247 -5.79 12.90 16.89
CA PHE A 247 -7.12 12.98 16.28
C PHE A 247 -7.03 12.67 14.79
N ASP A 248 -7.62 11.56 14.37
CA ASP A 248 -7.73 11.15 12.98
C ASP A 248 -9.10 11.55 12.43
N ILE A 249 -9.13 12.59 11.60
CA ILE A 249 -10.35 13.33 11.29
C ILE A 249 -10.82 13.12 9.86
N GLN A 250 -12.14 13.08 9.67
CA GLN A 250 -12.76 13.17 8.35
C GLN A 250 -12.93 14.63 7.91
N TYR A 251 -13.07 14.82 6.61
CA TYR A 251 -13.48 16.06 5.98
C TYR A 251 -14.43 15.75 4.81
N GLY A 252 -15.26 16.71 4.42
CA GLY A 252 -16.13 16.55 3.25
C GLY A 252 -15.31 16.26 1.98
N LEU A 253 -15.82 15.36 1.13
CA LEU A 253 -15.13 14.89 -0.07
C LEU A 253 -15.90 15.28 -1.33
N PHE A 254 -15.19 15.71 -2.35
CA PHE A 254 -15.77 16.09 -3.63
C PHE A 254 -16.34 14.86 -4.37
N ASP A 255 -17.64 14.86 -4.65
CA ASP A 255 -18.37 13.80 -5.35
C ASP A 255 -18.25 13.94 -6.88
N GLY A 256 -16.99 14.02 -7.33
CA GLY A 256 -16.64 14.19 -8.74
C GLY A 256 -16.03 12.95 -9.38
N THR A 257 -15.26 13.19 -10.44
CA THR A 257 -14.62 12.09 -11.18
C THR A 257 -13.53 11.45 -10.32
N LYS A 258 -13.78 10.21 -9.89
CA LYS A 258 -12.82 9.40 -9.14
C LYS A 258 -11.84 8.72 -10.12
N PRO A 259 -10.51 8.94 -10.01
CA PRO A 259 -9.54 8.27 -10.88
C PRO A 259 -9.41 6.77 -10.60
N PHE A 260 -9.91 6.29 -9.46
CA PHE A 260 -9.90 4.90 -9.04
C PHE A 260 -11.19 4.53 -8.31
N VAL A 261 -11.56 3.25 -8.33
CA VAL A 261 -12.67 2.71 -7.52
C VAL A 261 -12.18 2.55 -6.09
N ASP A 262 -12.87 3.20 -5.14
CA ASP A 262 -12.66 3.00 -3.71
C ASP A 262 -13.99 2.63 -3.05
N SER A 263 -14.03 1.44 -2.45
CA SER A 263 -15.18 0.92 -1.73
C SER A 263 -15.16 1.24 -0.23
N ASN A 264 -14.10 1.86 0.27
CA ASN A 264 -13.90 2.11 1.69
C ASN A 264 -14.18 3.57 2.08
N THR A 265 -14.42 4.47 1.11
CA THR A 265 -14.88 5.83 1.37
C THR A 265 -16.36 5.78 1.80
N PRO A 266 -16.73 6.34 2.96
CA PRO A 266 -18.12 6.42 3.38
C PRO A 266 -18.93 7.38 2.52
N ASP A 267 -20.11 6.95 2.08
CA ASP A 267 -21.00 7.76 1.22
C ASP A 267 -21.48 9.03 1.94
N TYR A 268 -21.58 9.00 3.27
CA TYR A 268 -22.03 10.14 4.09
C TYR A 268 -20.99 11.27 4.22
N ASN A 269 -19.83 11.14 3.57
CA ASN A 269 -18.80 12.19 3.49
C ASN A 269 -18.80 12.89 2.12
N LEU A 270 -19.56 12.39 1.14
CA LEU A 270 -19.50 12.85 -0.25
C LEU A 270 -20.47 14.01 -0.51
N GLY A 271 -19.99 15.06 -1.18
CA GLY A 271 -20.78 16.20 -1.63
C GLY A 271 -20.03 17.06 -2.64
N ASP A 272 -20.62 18.16 -3.10
CA ASP A 272 -19.99 19.07 -4.09
C ASP A 272 -19.05 20.08 -3.41
N PHE A 273 -18.06 19.57 -2.65
CA PHE A 273 -17.21 20.39 -1.79
C PHE A 273 -15.98 20.94 -2.50
N SER A 274 -15.75 22.24 -2.35
CA SER A 274 -14.54 22.95 -2.74
C SER A 274 -13.42 22.79 -1.70
N ILE A 275 -12.21 23.29 -1.99
CA ILE A 275 -11.15 23.36 -0.98
C ILE A 275 -11.57 24.26 0.20
N ASP A 276 -12.30 25.34 -0.05
CA ASP A 276 -12.82 26.23 1.01
C ASP A 276 -13.75 25.49 1.96
N ASP A 277 -14.62 24.63 1.43
CA ASP A 277 -15.51 23.80 2.25
C ASP A 277 -14.73 22.80 3.09
N MET A 278 -13.72 22.15 2.49
CA MET A 278 -12.85 21.23 3.20
C MET A 278 -12.10 21.95 4.32
N MET A 279 -11.56 23.14 4.06
CA MET A 279 -10.89 23.97 5.06
C MET A 279 -11.85 24.43 6.16
N ARG A 280 -13.10 24.77 5.83
CA ARG A 280 -14.14 25.07 6.81
C ARG A 280 -14.47 23.87 7.70
N HIS A 281 -14.60 22.66 7.14
CA HIS A 281 -14.81 21.45 7.94
C HIS A 281 -13.67 21.20 8.94
N LEU A 282 -12.43 21.41 8.50
CA LEU A 282 -11.26 21.34 9.38
C LEU A 282 -11.29 22.44 10.45
N GLY A 283 -11.72 23.65 10.09
CA GLY A 283 -11.97 24.76 11.01
C GLY A 283 -12.97 24.42 12.11
N ILE A 284 -14.13 23.86 11.74
CA ILE A 284 -15.16 23.38 12.67
C ILE A 284 -14.56 22.35 13.65
N PHE A 285 -13.72 21.42 13.18
CA PHE A 285 -13.02 20.49 14.06
C PHE A 285 -12.09 21.22 15.05
N THR A 286 -11.33 22.24 14.62
CA THR A 286 -10.47 22.99 15.55
C THR A 286 -11.27 23.75 16.62
N ILE A 287 -12.46 24.25 16.29
CA ILE A 287 -13.38 24.90 17.24
C ILE A 287 -13.92 23.88 18.23
N TYR A 288 -14.42 22.74 17.74
CA TYR A 288 -14.84 21.62 18.59
C TYR A 288 -13.72 21.20 19.54
N LEU A 289 -12.51 21.01 19.02
CA LEU A 289 -11.37 20.59 19.83
C LEU A 289 -11.01 21.63 20.91
N ALA A 290 -11.16 22.92 20.63
CA ALA A 290 -10.93 23.97 21.61
C ALA A 290 -11.91 23.92 22.80
N GLU A 291 -13.13 23.44 22.59
CA GLU A 291 -14.16 23.30 23.63
C GLU A 291 -14.02 21.98 24.42
N HIS A 292 -13.47 20.93 23.78
CA HIS A 292 -13.42 19.58 24.34
C HIS A 292 -12.02 19.05 24.69
N ALA A 293 -10.96 19.86 24.53
CA ALA A 293 -9.58 19.40 24.74
C ALA A 293 -9.31 18.76 26.11
N ASP A 294 -9.92 19.31 27.17
CA ASP A 294 -9.78 18.80 28.54
C ASP A 294 -10.33 17.36 28.70
N GLU A 295 -11.35 16.98 27.92
CA GLU A 295 -11.95 15.64 27.94
C GLU A 295 -10.95 14.58 27.47
N TYR A 296 -10.18 14.92 26.43
CA TYR A 296 -9.12 14.07 25.88
C TYR A 296 -7.77 14.24 26.60
N GLY A 297 -7.63 15.27 27.44
CA GLY A 297 -6.36 15.69 28.02
C GLY A 297 -5.39 16.25 26.99
N ALA A 298 -5.90 16.77 25.87
CA ALA A 298 -5.15 17.32 24.75
C ALA A 298 -4.55 18.69 25.09
N LYS A 299 -3.26 18.87 24.82
CA LYS A 299 -2.61 20.19 24.93
C LYS A 299 -2.74 20.96 23.63
N LEU A 300 -3.41 22.11 23.67
CA LEU A 300 -3.60 22.97 22.50
C LEU A 300 -2.50 24.02 22.33
N ASP A 301 -1.65 24.25 23.33
CA ASP A 301 -0.41 25.04 23.23
C ASP A 301 0.73 24.27 22.52
N SER A 302 0.49 23.01 22.16
CA SER A 302 1.43 22.14 21.45
C SER A 302 0.72 21.24 20.44
N VAL A 303 0.37 21.78 19.26
CA VAL A 303 -0.34 21.05 18.20
C VAL A 303 0.58 20.78 17.00
N PHE A 304 0.56 19.55 16.50
CA PHE A 304 1.17 19.16 15.25
C PHE A 304 0.10 18.77 14.24
N VAL A 305 0.30 19.09 12.96
CA VAL A 305 -0.65 18.75 11.89
C VAL A 305 0.04 17.87 10.86
N SER A 306 -0.61 16.80 10.44
CA SER A 306 0.00 15.82 9.54
C SER A 306 -1.02 15.16 8.61
N GLY A 307 -0.58 14.81 7.40
CA GLY A 307 -1.43 14.13 6.44
C GLY A 307 -0.68 13.66 5.20
N GLY A 308 -1.30 12.80 4.40
CA GLY A 308 -0.69 12.26 3.17
C GLY A 308 -1.37 12.73 1.89
N SER A 309 -0.60 13.13 0.86
CA SER A 309 -1.14 13.58 -0.44
C SER A 309 -2.16 14.72 -0.29
N SER A 310 -3.44 14.50 -0.63
CA SER A 310 -4.50 15.51 -0.44
C SER A 310 -4.65 15.92 1.03
N GLY A 311 -4.51 14.98 1.96
CA GLY A 311 -4.48 15.27 3.39
C GLY A 311 -3.20 15.99 3.82
N GLY A 312 -2.08 15.77 3.13
CA GLY A 312 -0.83 16.51 3.36
C GLY A 312 -0.92 17.96 2.88
N HIS A 313 -1.63 18.18 1.77
CA HIS A 313 -2.02 19.51 1.30
C HIS A 313 -2.91 20.22 2.33
N LEU A 314 -4.03 19.59 2.72
CA LEU A 314 -4.96 20.19 3.69
C LEU A 314 -4.31 20.41 5.07
N ALA A 315 -3.42 19.51 5.50
CA ALA A 315 -2.62 19.68 6.70
C ALA A 315 -1.71 20.91 6.62
N SER A 316 -1.05 21.13 5.47
CA SER A 316 -0.19 22.29 5.25
C SER A 316 -1.00 23.58 5.22
N ALA A 317 -2.12 23.59 4.50
CA ALA A 317 -3.00 24.74 4.41
C ALA A 317 -3.61 25.10 5.77
N MET A 318 -4.13 24.13 6.53
CA MET A 318 -4.68 24.38 7.87
C MET A 318 -3.62 24.90 8.84
N ALA A 319 -2.44 24.26 8.90
CA ALA A 319 -1.38 24.65 9.82
C ALA A 319 -0.93 26.10 9.57
N LEU A 320 -0.70 26.47 8.32
CA LEU A 320 -0.27 27.81 7.95
C LEU A 320 -1.40 28.85 8.05
N ALA A 321 -2.64 28.48 7.75
CA ALA A 321 -3.80 29.36 7.95
C ALA A 321 -4.02 29.71 9.43
N ILE A 322 -3.80 28.74 10.34
CA ILE A 322 -3.85 28.98 11.79
C ILE A 322 -2.67 29.84 12.22
N ALA A 323 -1.44 29.50 11.79
CA ALA A 323 -0.22 30.20 12.20
C ALA A 323 -0.18 31.66 11.73
N SER A 324 -0.69 31.97 10.53
CA SER A 324 -0.74 33.34 10.00
C SER A 324 -1.79 34.23 10.67
N GLU A 325 -2.67 33.68 11.51
CA GLU A 325 -3.79 34.40 12.16
C GLU A 325 -4.73 35.15 11.20
N LYS A 326 -4.71 34.84 9.90
CA LYS A 326 -5.54 35.50 8.86
C LYS A 326 -6.96 34.94 8.74
N TYR A 327 -7.19 33.71 9.21
CA TYR A 327 -8.45 32.96 9.01
C TYR A 327 -9.12 32.58 10.33
N THR A 328 -9.18 33.53 11.26
CA THR A 328 -9.74 33.36 12.61
C THR A 328 -11.26 33.21 12.61
N ASP A 329 -11.91 33.52 11.49
CA ASP A 329 -13.32 33.26 11.21
C ASP A 329 -13.58 31.79 10.85
N ILE A 330 -12.54 31.05 10.45
CA ILE A 330 -12.62 29.64 10.06
C ILE A 330 -12.04 28.73 11.15
N PHE A 331 -10.87 29.08 11.69
CA PHE A 331 -10.13 28.25 12.64
C PHE A 331 -10.12 28.82 14.05
N SER A 332 -10.05 27.95 15.05
CA SER A 332 -9.90 28.35 16.45
C SER A 332 -8.51 28.95 16.71
N GLN A 333 -8.49 30.10 17.40
CA GLN A 333 -7.26 30.76 17.84
C GLN A 333 -6.62 30.11 19.08
N ASN A 334 -7.26 29.11 19.69
CA ASN A 334 -6.77 28.46 20.90
C ASN A 334 -5.68 27.40 20.63
N LEU A 335 -5.31 27.17 19.36
CA LEU A 335 -4.33 26.18 18.96
C LEU A 335 -3.00 26.86 18.59
N THR A 336 -1.92 26.44 19.23
CA THR A 336 -0.55 26.81 18.85
C THR A 336 0.08 25.69 18.03
N ILE A 337 0.29 25.94 16.74
CA ILE A 337 0.94 24.99 15.85
C ILE A 337 2.45 24.98 16.12
N LYS A 338 2.99 23.83 16.54
CA LYS A 338 4.42 23.59 16.80
C LYS A 338 5.14 22.90 15.65
N GLY A 339 4.40 22.37 14.68
CA GLY A 339 4.99 21.84 13.45
C GLY A 339 4.00 21.18 12.51
N LEU A 340 4.38 21.13 11.23
CA LEU A 340 3.65 20.42 10.19
C LEU A 340 4.46 19.24 9.63
N ILE A 341 3.79 18.11 9.43
CA ILE A 341 4.41 16.86 9.00
C ILE A 341 3.68 16.30 7.77
N PRO A 342 3.81 16.95 6.59
CA PRO A 342 3.17 16.47 5.37
C PRO A 342 3.94 15.31 4.75
N PHE A 343 3.20 14.27 4.35
CA PHE A 343 3.70 13.17 3.55
C PHE A 343 3.29 13.40 2.10
N TYR A 344 4.27 13.63 1.23
CA TYR A 344 4.12 13.86 -0.21
C TYR A 344 2.94 14.79 -0.55
N PRO A 345 2.94 16.05 -0.04
CA PRO A 345 1.80 16.95 -0.15
C PRO A 345 1.44 17.22 -1.62
N ALA A 346 0.13 17.26 -1.90
CA ALA A 346 -0.40 17.43 -3.25
C ALA A 346 -0.81 18.89 -3.54
N ASN A 347 0.00 19.86 -3.12
CA ASN A 347 -0.31 21.29 -3.25
C ASN A 347 -0.56 21.68 -4.71
N GLY A 348 -1.62 22.45 -4.94
CA GLY A 348 -2.07 22.86 -6.27
C GLY A 348 -2.61 21.75 -7.18
N GLN A 349 -2.56 20.47 -6.78
CA GLN A 349 -2.93 19.36 -7.68
C GLN A 349 -4.45 19.10 -7.75
N MET A 350 -5.25 19.71 -6.88
CA MET A 350 -6.72 19.59 -6.89
C MET A 350 -7.36 20.08 -8.20
N VAL A 351 -6.68 20.98 -8.93
CA VAL A 351 -7.12 21.47 -10.24
C VAL A 351 -7.31 20.36 -11.26
N TYR A 352 -6.56 19.25 -11.16
CA TYR A 352 -6.71 18.08 -12.04
C TYR A 352 -8.00 17.29 -11.76
N PHE A 353 -8.62 17.52 -10.61
CA PHE A 353 -9.90 16.95 -10.22
C PHE A 353 -11.07 17.91 -10.52
N GLY A 354 -10.78 19.13 -10.98
CA GLY A 354 -11.79 20.17 -11.21
C GLY A 354 -12.33 20.78 -9.92
N ILE A 355 -11.60 20.64 -8.81
CA ILE A 355 -11.96 21.20 -7.51
C ILE A 355 -11.33 22.59 -7.40
N ASP A 356 -12.15 23.58 -7.09
CA ASP A 356 -11.72 24.97 -6.92
C ASP A 356 -11.60 25.36 -5.44
N GLY A 357 -11.11 26.57 -5.20
CA GLY A 357 -11.04 27.22 -3.90
C GLY A 357 -10.17 28.48 -3.94
N LYS A 358 -10.04 29.17 -2.81
CA LYS A 358 -9.12 30.30 -2.62
C LYS A 358 -7.70 29.91 -3.02
N GLU A 359 -7.00 30.82 -3.70
CA GLU A 359 -5.63 30.57 -4.16
C GLU A 359 -4.68 30.21 -3.02
N GLU A 360 -4.83 30.86 -1.87
CA GLU A 360 -4.03 30.62 -0.67
C GLU A 360 -4.25 29.22 -0.08
N PHE A 361 -5.48 28.70 -0.16
CA PHE A 361 -5.77 27.34 0.28
C PHE A 361 -5.36 26.28 -0.74
N LYS A 362 -5.42 26.58 -2.04
CA LYS A 362 -4.93 25.67 -3.09
C LYS A 362 -3.41 25.56 -3.09
N ASN A 363 -2.73 26.66 -2.82
CA ASN A 363 -1.27 26.80 -2.84
C ASN A 363 -0.80 27.35 -1.48
N PRO A 364 -0.76 26.50 -0.43
CA PRO A 364 -0.44 26.92 0.92
C PRO A 364 0.95 27.52 1.08
N GLU A 365 1.83 27.38 0.07
CA GLU A 365 3.10 28.10 0.01
C GLU A 365 2.94 29.61 0.18
N SER A 366 1.84 30.19 -0.29
CA SER A 366 1.54 31.62 -0.15
C SER A 366 1.19 32.07 1.27
N LEU A 367 0.96 31.12 2.18
CA LEU A 367 0.69 31.37 3.60
C LEU A 367 1.94 31.22 4.47
N ILE A 368 3.10 30.95 3.87
CA ILE A 368 4.37 30.87 4.58
C ILE A 368 4.84 32.29 4.92
N GLU A 369 5.25 32.47 6.16
CA GLU A 369 5.77 33.70 6.76
C GLU A 369 7.05 33.38 7.56
N GLU A 370 7.81 34.40 7.95
CA GLU A 370 9.09 34.23 8.68
C GLU A 370 8.92 33.39 9.97
N ASP A 371 7.80 33.55 10.67
CA ASP A 371 7.46 32.85 11.92
C ASP A 371 6.59 31.60 11.73
N SER A 372 6.44 31.12 10.49
CA SER A 372 5.73 29.88 10.21
C SER A 372 6.31 28.69 10.98
N PRO A 373 5.46 27.75 11.44
CA PRO A 373 5.91 26.63 12.26
C PRO A 373 6.86 25.70 11.49
N PRO A 374 7.80 25.02 12.18
CA PRO A 374 8.72 24.08 11.54
C PRO A 374 8.03 23.02 10.68
N CYS A 375 8.66 22.65 9.55
CA CYS A 375 8.17 21.56 8.68
C CYS A 375 9.11 20.37 8.55
N LEU A 376 8.52 19.16 8.64
CA LEU A 376 9.17 17.90 8.32
C LEU A 376 8.42 17.18 7.20
N ILE A 377 8.96 17.26 5.98
CA ILE A 377 8.30 16.74 4.79
C ILE A 377 8.91 15.40 4.36
N PHE A 378 8.07 14.41 4.10
CA PHE A 378 8.50 13.12 3.55
C PHE A 378 8.11 13.04 2.07
N GLN A 379 9.08 12.91 1.16
CA GLN A 379 8.81 12.93 -0.28
C GLN A 379 9.56 11.82 -1.03
N GLY A 380 8.86 11.12 -1.92
CA GLY A 380 9.46 10.14 -2.82
C GLY A 380 10.16 10.81 -4.00
N THR A 381 11.37 10.36 -4.36
CA THR A 381 12.09 10.90 -5.54
C THR A 381 11.48 10.49 -6.88
N HIS A 382 10.60 9.48 -6.89
CA HIS A 382 9.91 8.98 -8.07
C HIS A 382 8.39 9.10 -7.94
N ASP A 383 7.92 10.02 -7.08
CA ASP A 383 6.52 10.39 -7.07
C ASP A 383 6.22 11.27 -8.29
N ILE A 384 5.53 10.67 -9.26
CA ILE A 384 5.18 11.29 -10.54
C ILE A 384 3.83 12.01 -10.50
N LEU A 385 3.01 11.77 -9.46
CA LEU A 385 1.73 12.45 -9.29
C LEU A 385 1.92 13.75 -8.51
N ASN A 386 2.81 13.74 -7.51
CA ASN A 386 3.25 14.94 -6.82
C ASN A 386 4.71 15.17 -7.15
N TYR A 387 4.96 15.94 -8.22
CA TYR A 387 6.30 16.24 -8.69
C TYR A 387 7.15 16.78 -7.53
N PHE A 388 8.39 16.31 -7.40
CA PHE A 388 9.33 16.74 -6.35
C PHE A 388 9.53 18.26 -6.29
N SER A 389 9.17 18.99 -7.35
CA SER A 389 9.14 20.44 -7.38
C SER A 389 8.15 21.04 -6.38
N ILE A 390 7.04 20.38 -6.05
CA ILE A 390 6.07 20.87 -5.06
C ILE A 390 6.75 21.04 -3.70
N THR A 391 7.33 19.94 -3.20
CA THR A 391 8.03 19.94 -1.91
C THR A 391 9.27 20.84 -1.90
N ASN A 392 10.02 20.90 -3.01
CA ASN A 392 11.13 21.85 -3.13
C ASN A 392 10.66 23.30 -3.14
N ASN A 393 9.58 23.62 -3.85
CA ASN A 393 9.00 24.96 -3.87
C ASN A 393 8.58 25.36 -2.46
N PHE A 394 7.85 24.49 -1.76
CA PHE A 394 7.44 24.70 -0.38
C PHE A 394 8.64 25.04 0.54
N ARG A 395 9.70 24.22 0.51
CA ARG A 395 10.92 24.52 1.30
C ARG A 395 11.66 25.78 0.84
N ASN A 396 11.70 26.04 -0.47
CA ASN A 396 12.36 27.23 -0.99
C ASN A 396 11.60 28.50 -0.60
N THR A 397 10.28 28.44 -0.46
CA THR A 397 9.49 29.55 0.07
C THR A 397 9.81 29.81 1.54
N TYR A 398 9.90 28.77 2.38
CA TYR A 398 10.43 28.92 3.76
C TYR A 398 11.75 29.69 3.79
N LEU A 399 12.73 29.25 2.97
CA LEU A 399 14.03 29.92 2.89
C LEU A 399 13.95 31.35 2.35
N ALA A 400 13.02 31.64 1.44
CA ALA A 400 12.82 32.97 0.87
C ALA A 400 12.24 33.96 1.89
N GLU A 401 11.38 33.47 2.79
CA GLU A 401 10.81 34.23 3.92
C GLU A 401 11.75 34.30 5.14
N GLY A 402 12.98 33.78 5.02
CA GLY A 402 13.98 33.84 6.09
C GLY A 402 13.85 32.73 7.15
N ASN A 403 13.00 31.73 6.91
CA ASN A 403 12.77 30.61 7.82
C ASN A 403 13.52 29.34 7.33
N ASP A 404 14.50 28.86 8.08
CA ASP A 404 15.29 27.67 7.75
C ASP A 404 14.76 26.37 8.39
N GLU A 405 13.67 26.44 9.15
CA GLU A 405 13.09 25.33 9.92
C GLU A 405 12.24 24.36 9.09
N CYS A 406 12.57 24.19 7.79
CA CYS A 406 11.92 23.24 6.90
C CYS A 406 12.87 22.18 6.32
N VAL A 407 12.57 20.93 6.61
CA VAL A 407 13.40 19.77 6.25
C VAL A 407 12.64 18.83 5.35
N ILE A 408 13.31 18.37 4.28
CA ILE A 408 12.78 17.34 3.39
C ILE A 408 13.58 16.05 3.58
N LEU A 409 12.87 14.97 3.91
CA LEU A 409 13.38 13.61 3.91
C LEU A 409 13.02 12.91 2.61
N TRP A 410 14.03 12.70 1.77
CA TRP A 410 13.88 12.06 0.46
C TRP A 410 13.86 10.53 0.56
N MET A 411 12.74 9.94 0.16
CA MET A 411 12.58 8.49 0.01
C MET A 411 13.03 8.08 -1.39
N LEU A 412 14.23 7.52 -1.52
CA LEU A 412 14.80 7.08 -2.80
C LEU A 412 13.92 6.00 -3.45
N LEU A 413 13.54 6.22 -4.72
CA LEU A 413 12.57 5.39 -5.46
C LEU A 413 11.17 5.29 -4.82
N GLY A 414 10.89 6.09 -3.79
CA GLY A 414 9.60 6.09 -3.12
C GLY A 414 8.49 6.53 -4.07
N LYS A 415 7.37 5.78 -4.07
CA LYS A 415 6.08 6.17 -4.68
C LYS A 415 5.00 6.10 -3.58
N ARG A 416 3.89 6.82 -3.78
CA ARG A 416 2.78 6.93 -2.84
C ARG A 416 2.34 5.58 -2.24
N THR A 417 2.19 5.52 -0.93
CA THR A 417 1.75 4.34 -0.18
C THR A 417 0.23 4.13 -0.33
N SER A 418 -0.20 2.97 -0.83
CA SER A 418 -1.60 2.53 -0.82
C SER A 418 -1.85 1.62 0.39
N LEU A 419 -3.01 1.73 1.04
CA LEU A 419 -3.29 1.08 2.32
C LEU A 419 -4.09 -0.23 2.23
N ILE A 420 -4.64 -0.53 1.06
CA ILE A 420 -5.19 -1.86 0.68
C ILE A 420 -4.15 -2.98 0.88
N CYS A 421 -2.88 -2.62 1.04
CA CYS A 421 -1.73 -3.46 1.34
C CYS A 421 -1.81 -4.27 2.64
N TYR A 422 -2.45 -3.79 3.72
CA TYR A 422 -2.51 -4.55 4.99
C TYR A 422 -3.43 -5.78 4.90
N PHE A 423 -4.50 -5.70 4.12
CA PHE A 423 -5.42 -6.82 3.89
C PHE A 423 -4.75 -7.95 3.07
N TYR A 424 -3.92 -7.56 2.09
CA TYR A 424 -3.08 -8.49 1.32
C TYR A 424 -1.94 -9.08 2.16
N LEU A 425 -1.38 -8.33 3.12
CA LEU A 425 -0.31 -8.81 4.00
C LEU A 425 -0.80 -9.92 4.94
N VAL A 426 -1.98 -9.75 5.53
CA VAL A 426 -2.61 -10.77 6.38
C VAL A 426 -2.88 -12.06 5.58
N PHE A 427 -3.42 -11.94 4.37
CA PHE A 427 -3.61 -13.09 3.48
C PHE A 427 -2.29 -13.71 2.98
N MET A 428 -1.25 -12.92 2.72
CA MET A 428 0.09 -13.43 2.41
C MET A 428 0.69 -14.18 3.59
N ILE A 429 0.54 -13.70 4.81
CA ILE A 429 1.01 -14.39 6.02
C ILE A 429 0.25 -15.71 6.21
N PHE A 430 -1.08 -15.73 6.06
CA PHE A 430 -1.85 -16.99 6.10
C PHE A 430 -1.49 -17.94 4.96
N ALA A 431 -1.24 -17.43 3.76
CA ALA A 431 -0.74 -18.21 2.64
C ALA A 431 0.67 -18.74 2.94
N MET A 432 1.58 -17.95 3.50
CA MET A 432 2.94 -18.37 3.86
C MET A 432 2.94 -19.39 5.00
N LEU A 433 2.10 -19.23 6.02
CA LEU A 433 1.94 -20.18 7.12
C LEU A 433 1.30 -21.49 6.65
N SER A 434 0.30 -21.43 5.77
CA SER A 434 -0.27 -22.65 5.15
C SER A 434 0.68 -23.29 4.13
N LEU A 435 1.47 -22.51 3.39
CA LEU A 435 2.58 -23.02 2.56
C LEU A 435 3.63 -23.72 3.42
N MET A 436 3.99 -23.14 4.56
CA MET A 436 4.94 -23.71 5.51
C MET A 436 4.39 -24.97 6.17
N SER A 437 3.11 -24.97 6.57
CA SER A 437 2.41 -26.14 7.14
C SER A 437 2.25 -27.26 6.12
N GLY A 438 1.89 -26.93 4.88
CA GLY A 438 1.81 -27.90 3.78
C GLY A 438 3.18 -28.48 3.43
N ASN A 439 4.22 -27.65 3.34
CA ASN A 439 5.59 -28.12 3.12
C ASN A 439 6.13 -28.95 4.30
N LEU A 440 5.84 -28.54 5.54
CA LEU A 440 6.20 -29.29 6.74
C LEU A 440 5.51 -30.65 6.73
N SER A 441 4.21 -30.69 6.45
CA SER A 441 3.41 -31.92 6.31
C SER A 441 4.01 -32.85 5.25
N THR A 442 4.40 -32.34 4.08
CA THR A 442 5.12 -33.15 3.06
C THR A 442 6.50 -33.62 3.50
N SER A 443 7.15 -32.91 4.43
CA SER A 443 8.49 -33.26 4.92
C SER A 443 8.49 -34.34 6.00
N VAL A 444 7.35 -34.54 6.69
CA VAL A 444 7.18 -35.60 7.71
C VAL A 444 6.69 -36.91 7.10
N THR A 445 6.16 -36.89 5.87
CA THR A 445 5.79 -38.09 5.10
C THR A 445 7.00 -38.61 4.30
N TYR A 446 7.40 -39.87 4.51
CA TYR A 446 8.51 -40.50 3.76
C TYR A 446 8.14 -40.92 2.32
N SER A 447 6.93 -40.60 1.88
CA SER A 447 6.38 -40.94 0.57
C SER A 447 6.48 -39.77 -0.40
N ASN A 448 6.84 -40.03 -1.66
CA ASN A 448 6.77 -39.05 -2.76
C ASN A 448 5.49 -39.22 -3.59
N GLU A 449 4.59 -40.12 -3.19
CA GLU A 449 3.35 -40.35 -3.92
C GLU A 449 2.38 -39.18 -3.70
N VAL A 450 1.75 -38.77 -4.81
CA VAL A 450 0.86 -37.60 -4.85
C VAL A 450 -0.40 -37.81 -4.01
N ILE A 451 -0.86 -39.06 -3.89
CA ILE A 451 -2.09 -39.43 -3.19
C ILE A 451 -1.91 -39.33 -1.67
N GLU A 452 -0.79 -39.84 -1.14
CA GLU A 452 -0.52 -39.82 0.30
C GLU A 452 -0.20 -38.41 0.82
N ASN A 453 0.35 -37.55 -0.04
CA ASN A 453 0.61 -36.14 0.27
C ASN A 453 -0.48 -35.20 -0.26
N PHE A 454 -1.62 -35.73 -0.70
CA PHE A 454 -2.66 -34.97 -1.40
C PHE A 454 -3.11 -33.75 -0.60
N GLY A 455 -3.41 -33.91 0.69
CA GLY A 455 -3.83 -32.81 1.56
C GLY A 455 -2.72 -31.77 1.75
N ALA A 456 -1.47 -32.22 1.91
CA ALA A 456 -0.32 -31.32 2.11
C ALA A 456 -0.01 -30.51 0.84
N TYR A 457 -0.02 -31.16 -0.33
CA TYR A 457 0.10 -30.47 -1.62
C TYR A 457 -1.08 -29.54 -1.89
N LEU A 458 -2.31 -29.96 -1.61
CA LEU A 458 -3.48 -29.11 -1.75
C LEU A 458 -3.33 -27.84 -0.89
N THR A 459 -2.93 -27.97 0.38
CA THR A 459 -2.66 -26.82 1.26
C THR A 459 -1.56 -25.93 0.69
N THR A 460 -0.42 -26.49 0.27
CA THR A 460 0.70 -25.72 -0.33
C THR A 460 0.26 -24.97 -1.60
N TYR A 461 -0.47 -25.64 -2.50
CA TYR A 461 -0.88 -25.10 -3.78
C TYR A 461 -2.05 -24.11 -3.68
N PHE A 462 -3.03 -24.39 -2.83
CA PHE A 462 -4.14 -23.47 -2.56
C PHE A 462 -3.63 -22.23 -1.84
N SER A 463 -2.59 -22.34 -1.03
CA SER A 463 -1.95 -21.18 -0.41
C SER A 463 -1.11 -20.38 -1.41
N TYR A 464 -0.42 -21.07 -2.33
CA TYR A 464 0.38 -20.42 -3.38
C TYR A 464 -0.49 -19.70 -4.43
N PHE A 465 -1.63 -20.29 -4.82
CA PHE A 465 -2.51 -19.75 -5.86
C PHE A 465 -3.78 -19.08 -5.31
N GLY A 466 -4.11 -19.25 -4.03
CA GLY A 466 -5.30 -18.70 -3.40
C GLY A 466 -5.32 -17.18 -3.44
N ILE A 467 -4.16 -16.54 -3.32
CA ILE A 467 -4.00 -15.08 -3.47
C ILE A 467 -4.41 -14.64 -4.89
N LEU A 468 -4.03 -15.41 -5.92
CA LEU A 468 -4.39 -15.14 -7.31
C LEU A 468 -5.89 -15.37 -7.56
N ILE A 469 -6.45 -16.46 -7.02
CA ILE A 469 -7.87 -16.80 -7.16
C ILE A 469 -8.75 -15.77 -6.42
N PHE A 470 -8.32 -15.30 -5.26
CA PHE A 470 -9.00 -14.27 -4.48
C PHE A 470 -8.91 -12.90 -5.18
N GLY A 471 -7.75 -12.54 -5.72
CA GLY A 471 -7.61 -11.34 -6.55
C GLY A 471 -8.51 -11.37 -7.80
N ILE A 472 -8.65 -12.54 -8.42
CA ILE A 472 -9.62 -12.77 -9.50
C ILE A 472 -11.06 -12.68 -8.98
N PHE A 473 -11.37 -13.20 -7.80
CA PHE A 473 -12.70 -13.16 -7.20
C PHE A 473 -13.16 -11.73 -6.87
N ILE A 474 -12.28 -10.89 -6.29
CA ILE A 474 -12.55 -9.46 -6.10
C ILE A 474 -12.76 -8.77 -7.45
N GLY A 475 -11.90 -9.03 -8.43
CA GLY A 475 -12.09 -8.51 -9.80
C GLY A 475 -13.40 -8.97 -10.44
N LEU A 476 -13.91 -10.16 -10.09
CA LEU A 476 -15.19 -10.68 -10.57
C LEU A 476 -16.40 -10.07 -9.84
N ILE A 477 -16.29 -9.73 -8.56
CA ILE A 477 -17.31 -8.97 -7.81
C ILE A 477 -17.46 -7.58 -8.44
N ASP A 478 -16.33 -6.93 -8.75
CA ASP A 478 -16.28 -5.64 -9.43
C ASP A 478 -16.93 -5.70 -10.83
N ILE A 479 -16.68 -6.78 -11.58
CA ILE A 479 -17.34 -7.05 -12.88
C ILE A 479 -18.85 -7.34 -12.73
N LYS A 480 -19.32 -7.86 -11.60
CA LYS A 480 -20.76 -8.14 -11.39
C LYS A 480 -21.56 -6.85 -11.24
N ASN A 481 -20.92 -5.77 -10.77
CA ASN A 481 -21.52 -4.43 -10.65
C ASN A 481 -21.53 -3.63 -11.97
N ILE A 482 -20.80 -4.08 -13.01
CA ILE A 482 -20.79 -3.45 -14.35
C ILE A 482 -22.18 -3.43 -15.02
N LYS A 483 -23.10 -4.31 -14.62
CA LYS A 483 -24.46 -4.36 -15.20
C LYS A 483 -25.44 -3.37 -14.59
N ASN A 484 -25.07 -2.63 -13.54
CA ASN A 484 -25.95 -1.63 -12.96
C ASN A 484 -25.97 -0.39 -13.86
N LYS A 485 -27.04 -0.23 -14.66
CA LYS A 485 -27.15 0.79 -15.72
C LYS A 485 -27.08 2.22 -15.18
N ASN A 486 -27.41 2.45 -13.92
CA ASN A 486 -27.36 3.78 -13.29
C ASN A 486 -25.91 4.23 -12.99
N PHE A 487 -24.94 3.32 -13.03
CA PHE A 487 -23.53 3.62 -12.78
C PHE A 487 -22.83 4.29 -13.99
N TRP A 488 -23.46 4.25 -15.18
CA TRP A 488 -22.83 4.63 -16.46
C TRP A 488 -23.57 5.75 -17.21
N GLU A 489 -24.40 6.55 -16.55
CA GLU A 489 -25.02 7.76 -17.14
C GLU A 489 -24.03 8.93 -17.33
N ILE A 490 -22.73 8.65 -17.53
CA ILE A 490 -21.77 9.59 -18.13
C ILE A 490 -22.01 9.62 -19.64
N LYS A 491 -23.17 10.11 -20.07
CA LYS A 491 -23.51 10.21 -21.50
C LYS A 491 -23.71 11.64 -22.01
N LYS A 492 -23.23 12.66 -21.29
CA LYS A 492 -23.41 14.06 -21.73
C LYS A 492 -22.17 14.91 -21.97
N ARG A 493 -20.93 14.39 -21.85
CA ARG A 493 -19.73 15.23 -22.10
C ARG A 493 -18.64 14.69 -23.04
N PHE A 494 -18.86 13.57 -23.74
CA PHE A 494 -17.91 13.08 -24.75
C PHE A 494 -18.59 12.67 -26.07
N GLU A 495 -19.47 13.52 -26.59
CA GLU A 495 -19.71 13.55 -28.03
C GLU A 495 -18.51 14.20 -28.71
N GLY A 496 -17.46 13.41 -28.98
CA GLY A 496 -16.30 13.91 -29.71
C GLY A 496 -15.24 12.89 -30.07
N ILE A 497 -15.03 11.83 -29.27
CA ILE A 497 -13.96 10.85 -29.55
C ILE A 497 -14.50 9.42 -29.46
N LYS A 498 -15.22 9.01 -30.51
CA LYS A 498 -15.42 7.58 -30.81
C LYS A 498 -14.17 7.03 -31.49
N SER A 499 -13.10 6.82 -30.73
CA SER A 499 -12.00 5.98 -31.22
C SER A 499 -12.51 4.53 -31.26
N LYS A 500 -12.77 4.02 -32.47
CA LYS A 500 -13.09 2.60 -32.74
C LYS A 500 -12.08 1.65 -32.09
N GLU A 501 -10.87 2.12 -31.84
CA GLU A 501 -9.76 1.37 -31.27
C GLU A 501 -9.95 1.09 -29.77
N ILE A 502 -10.50 2.03 -28.99
CA ILE A 502 -10.78 1.82 -27.55
C ILE A 502 -11.89 0.79 -27.36
N ILE A 503 -12.95 0.86 -28.17
CA ILE A 503 -14.04 -0.12 -28.14
C ILE A 503 -13.51 -1.51 -28.53
N ARG A 504 -12.68 -1.57 -29.57
CA ARG A 504 -12.05 -2.82 -30.02
C ARG A 504 -11.09 -3.40 -28.99
N ALA A 505 -10.31 -2.56 -28.30
CA ALA A 505 -9.42 -2.98 -27.22
C ALA A 505 -10.20 -3.55 -26.03
N LYS A 506 -11.30 -2.91 -25.61
CA LYS A 506 -12.21 -3.41 -24.56
C LYS A 506 -12.82 -4.76 -24.93
N GLU A 507 -13.28 -4.93 -26.18
CA GLU A 507 -13.81 -6.21 -26.66
C GLU A 507 -12.75 -7.31 -26.69
N ILE A 508 -11.52 -6.98 -27.07
CA ILE A 508 -10.39 -7.93 -27.09
C ILE A 508 -10.03 -8.35 -25.66
N LEU A 509 -9.89 -7.40 -24.74
CA LEU A 509 -9.62 -7.68 -23.32
C LEU A 509 -10.72 -8.52 -22.69
N TYR A 510 -11.99 -8.19 -22.91
CA TYR A 510 -13.13 -8.97 -22.42
C TYR A 510 -13.12 -10.40 -22.96
N LYS A 511 -12.82 -10.59 -24.26
CA LYS A 511 -12.68 -11.92 -24.86
C LYS A 511 -11.51 -12.70 -24.25
N ILE A 512 -10.36 -12.06 -24.03
CA ILE A 512 -9.19 -12.67 -23.39
C ILE A 512 -9.52 -13.12 -21.96
N PHE A 513 -10.16 -12.25 -21.16
CA PHE A 513 -10.57 -12.57 -19.80
C PHE A 513 -11.59 -13.73 -19.77
N MET A 514 -12.61 -13.69 -20.61
CA MET A 514 -13.61 -14.77 -20.72
C MET A 514 -12.97 -16.10 -21.12
N ILE A 515 -11.98 -16.08 -22.02
CA ILE A 515 -11.22 -17.27 -22.40
C ILE A 515 -10.39 -17.78 -21.22
N LEU A 516 -9.70 -16.90 -20.50
CA LEU A 516 -8.90 -17.27 -19.32
C LEU A 516 -9.78 -17.90 -18.23
N THR A 517 -10.92 -17.29 -17.92
CA THR A 517 -11.85 -17.79 -16.90
C THR A 517 -12.43 -19.15 -17.29
N ARG A 518 -12.83 -19.33 -18.56
CA ARG A 518 -13.30 -20.62 -19.06
C ARG A 518 -12.21 -21.68 -19.04
N VAL A 519 -10.98 -21.33 -19.38
CA VAL A 519 -9.83 -22.24 -19.31
C VAL A 519 -9.57 -22.66 -17.87
N ILE A 520 -9.56 -21.72 -16.92
CA ILE A 520 -9.36 -22.00 -15.49
C ILE A 520 -10.51 -22.86 -14.93
N PHE A 521 -11.76 -22.55 -15.29
CA PHE A 521 -12.94 -23.32 -14.89
C PHE A 521 -12.92 -24.74 -15.47
N ILE A 522 -12.56 -24.91 -16.75
CA ILE A 522 -12.41 -26.22 -17.39
C ILE A 522 -11.24 -26.99 -16.77
N ILE A 523 -10.12 -26.34 -16.45
CA ILE A 523 -9.02 -26.97 -15.71
C ILE A 523 -9.50 -27.42 -14.34
N GLY A 524 -10.27 -26.59 -13.63
CA GLY A 524 -10.88 -26.92 -12.35
C GLY A 524 -11.83 -28.12 -12.43
N ILE A 525 -12.69 -28.18 -13.45
CA ILE A 525 -13.59 -29.32 -13.70
C ILE A 525 -12.81 -30.58 -14.08
N ILE A 526 -11.82 -30.47 -14.96
CA ILE A 526 -10.98 -31.62 -15.34
C ILE A 526 -10.23 -32.13 -14.11
N PHE A 527 -9.76 -31.26 -13.23
CA PHE A 527 -9.12 -31.66 -11.98
C PHE A 527 -10.13 -32.31 -11.02
N ALA A 528 -11.33 -31.75 -10.87
CA ALA A 528 -12.38 -32.32 -10.03
C ALA A 528 -12.83 -33.70 -10.52
N ILE A 529 -12.96 -33.89 -11.84
CA ILE A 529 -13.32 -35.17 -12.45
C ILE A 529 -12.18 -36.20 -12.28
N ASN A 530 -10.91 -35.81 -12.44
CA ASN A 530 -9.75 -36.70 -12.19
C ASN A 530 -9.46 -36.96 -10.70
N VAL A 531 -10.18 -36.29 -9.79
CA VAL A 531 -10.12 -36.54 -8.34
C VAL A 531 -11.30 -37.40 -7.88
N LEU A 532 -12.42 -37.39 -8.62
CA LEU A 532 -13.62 -38.21 -8.38
C LEU A 532 -13.58 -39.60 -9.04
N PHE A 533 -12.72 -39.79 -10.06
CA PHE A 533 -12.46 -41.06 -10.75
C PHE A 533 -10.96 -41.32 -10.78
#